data_AF-A0A7S2RAY3-F1
#
_entry.id   AF-A0A7S2RAY3-F1
#
_cell.length_a   1.000
_cell.length_b   1.000
_cell.length_c   1.000
_cell.angle_alpha   90.00
_cell.angle_beta   90.00
_cell.angle_gamma   90.00
#
_symmetry.space_group_name_H-M   'P 1'
#
loop_
_entity.id
_entity.type
_entity.pdbx_description
1 polymer ?
#
loop_
_entity_poly.entity_id
_entity_poly.type
_entity_poly.pdbx_seq_one_letter_code
_entity_poly.pdbx_strand_id
1 'polypeptide(L)'
;MLLDEALWCTSSVRYSSSDNNSSSISSSHKDDATGKMNIMNNNNESGYVHPLSQIVLEHLQDTRSDWTVEQNMTLLTIHPSDGTITLRNDDTSDDEMVGKKKKIWTSFESEDKTHWLHVAVDNDNGDDKNDGNKLVGRYLLQDNLKPPWHSDSRSTHEKVKHAVDEMIEKLSSPS
;
A
#
# COMPACT_ATOMS: atom_id res chain seq x y z
N MET A 1 35.83 12.51 16.45
CA MET A 1 35.36 11.57 15.41
C MET A 1 34.92 10.31 16.13
N LEU A 2 33.61 10.17 16.35
CA LEU A 2 32.98 8.97 16.89
C LEU A 2 32.32 8.27 15.72
N LEU A 3 32.81 7.08 15.38
CA LEU A 3 32.02 6.09 14.65
C LEU A 3 31.34 5.25 15.73
N ASP A 4 30.02 5.26 15.77
CA ASP A 4 29.24 4.24 16.47
C ASP A 4 28.64 3.30 15.43
N GLU A 5 29.05 2.04 15.54
CA GLU A 5 28.66 0.91 14.73
C GLU A 5 27.24 0.47 15.10
N ALA A 6 26.45 0.16 14.07
CA ALA A 6 25.15 -0.44 14.20
C ALA A 6 25.26 -1.85 14.80
N LEU A 7 24.55 -2.09 15.90
CA LEU A 7 24.29 -3.42 16.43
C LEU A 7 22.80 -3.72 16.44
N TRP A 8 22.53 -4.89 15.89
CA TRP A 8 21.26 -5.55 15.64
C TRP A 8 20.47 -5.83 16.93
N CYS A 9 19.14 -5.83 16.82
CA CYS A 9 18.30 -6.72 17.62
C CYS A 9 17.13 -7.25 16.77
N THR A 10 17.30 -8.48 16.33
CA THR A 10 16.24 -9.39 15.89
C THR A 10 15.48 -9.88 17.11
N SER A 11 14.16 -10.01 17.00
CA SER A 11 13.30 -10.82 17.90
C SER A 11 12.00 -11.08 17.14
N SER A 12 11.92 -12.17 16.36
CA SER A 12 11.46 -13.50 16.81
C SER A 12 10.02 -13.46 17.34
N VAL A 13 9.04 -13.51 16.43
CA VAL A 13 7.63 -13.71 16.80
C VAL A 13 7.45 -15.20 17.10
N ARG A 14 7.23 -15.50 18.39
CA ARG A 14 6.86 -16.83 18.87
C ARG A 14 5.43 -17.15 18.48
N TYR A 15 5.20 -18.35 17.97
CA TYR A 15 3.88 -18.98 17.94
C TYR A 15 3.48 -19.30 19.40
N SER A 16 2.25 -18.95 19.80
CA SER A 16 1.65 -19.46 21.03
C SER A 16 0.15 -19.66 20.81
N SER A 17 -0.26 -20.92 20.92
CA SER A 17 -1.66 -21.36 20.98
C SER A 17 -2.29 -21.02 22.33
N SER A 18 -3.59 -20.73 22.28
CA SER A 18 -4.63 -20.87 23.31
C SER A 18 -4.42 -20.22 24.69
N ASP A 19 -5.26 -19.24 25.02
CA ASP A 19 -6.40 -19.41 25.94
C ASP A 19 -6.91 -18.06 26.49
N ASN A 20 -8.22 -18.04 26.74
CA ASN A 20 -9.02 -16.90 27.18
C ASN A 20 -8.50 -16.20 28.43
N ASN A 21 -8.45 -14.85 28.42
CA ASN A 21 -8.88 -14.09 29.59
C ASN A 21 -9.29 -12.65 29.25
N SER A 22 -10.51 -12.28 29.66
CA SER A 22 -11.00 -10.91 29.71
C SER A 22 -10.27 -10.12 30.80
N SER A 23 -9.69 -8.96 30.47
CA SER A 23 -9.71 -7.81 31.40
C SER A 23 -9.59 -6.50 30.63
N SER A 24 -10.57 -5.63 30.82
CA SER A 24 -10.58 -4.23 30.39
C SER A 24 -9.59 -3.43 31.24
N ILE A 25 -8.70 -2.63 30.62
CA ILE A 25 -8.10 -1.46 31.27
C ILE A 25 -8.01 -0.32 30.25
N SER A 26 -8.69 0.76 30.60
CA SER A 26 -8.74 2.05 29.95
C SER A 26 -7.51 2.92 30.23
N SER A 27 -7.36 3.94 29.37
CA SER A 27 -6.69 5.23 29.60
C SER A 27 -5.18 5.31 29.32
N SER A 28 -4.79 6.09 28.31
CA SER A 28 -4.35 7.49 28.51
C SER A 28 -3.74 8.07 27.24
N HIS A 29 -4.22 9.26 26.86
CA HIS A 29 -3.63 10.11 25.83
C HIS A 29 -2.15 10.41 26.11
N LYS A 30 -1.33 10.23 25.08
CA LYS A 30 -0.18 11.09 24.81
C LYS A 30 -0.15 11.35 23.31
N ASP A 31 -0.37 12.62 22.97
CA ASP A 31 -0.25 13.17 21.65
C ASP A 31 1.22 13.09 21.22
N ASP A 32 1.48 12.29 20.19
CA ASP A 32 2.72 12.35 19.42
C ASP A 32 2.30 12.33 17.95
N ALA A 33 2.68 13.39 17.24
CA ALA A 33 2.31 13.65 15.86
C ALA A 33 3.09 12.72 14.93
N THR A 34 2.75 11.44 14.95
CA THR A 34 3.05 10.51 13.88
C THR A 34 1.84 10.52 12.95
N GLY A 35 2.03 10.83 11.67
CA GLY A 35 0.99 10.79 10.64
C GLY A 35 0.35 9.41 10.57
N LYS A 36 -0.66 9.18 11.41
CA LYS A 36 -1.44 7.95 11.45
C LYS A 36 -2.42 8.01 10.30
N MET A 37 -2.24 7.15 9.31
CA MET A 37 -3.24 6.97 8.26
C MET A 37 -4.58 6.65 8.91
N ASN A 38 -5.60 7.46 8.59
CA ASN A 38 -6.95 7.22 9.06
C ASN A 38 -7.51 6.02 8.30
N ILE A 39 -7.35 4.83 8.89
CA ILE A 39 -8.06 3.64 8.45
C ILE A 39 -9.53 3.89 8.82
N MET A 40 -10.34 4.35 7.87
CA MET A 40 -11.80 4.36 8.03
C MET A 40 -12.30 2.91 8.01
N ASN A 41 -12.10 2.22 9.14
CA ASN A 41 -12.57 0.85 9.35
C ASN A 41 -14.02 0.91 9.82
N ASN A 42 -14.94 1.03 8.86
CA ASN A 42 -16.37 1.13 9.15
C ASN A 42 -17.05 -0.21 9.49
N ASN A 43 -16.31 -1.21 10.00
CA ASN A 43 -16.84 -2.37 10.74
C ASN A 43 -15.68 -3.19 11.35
N ASN A 44 -15.86 -3.68 12.59
CA ASN A 44 -14.92 -4.51 13.36
C ASN A 44 -14.74 -5.95 12.79
N GLU A 45 -14.64 -6.10 11.48
CA GLU A 45 -14.19 -7.35 10.87
C GLU A 45 -12.68 -7.22 10.66
N SER A 46 -11.90 -8.18 11.17
CA SER A 46 -10.51 -8.35 10.78
C SER A 46 -10.48 -8.67 9.29
N GLY A 47 -10.48 -7.63 8.45
CA GLY A 47 -10.60 -7.74 7.01
C GLY A 47 -9.46 -8.59 6.46
N TYR A 48 -9.81 -9.60 5.68
CA TYR A 48 -8.81 -10.36 4.94
C TYR A 48 -8.08 -9.43 3.97
N VAL A 49 -6.75 -9.43 4.03
CA VAL A 49 -5.89 -8.77 3.03
C VAL A 49 -5.16 -9.85 2.26
N HIS A 50 -5.20 -9.75 0.93
CA HIS A 50 -4.53 -10.70 0.07
C HIS A 50 -3.00 -10.63 0.30
N PRO A 51 -2.26 -11.76 0.36
CA PRO A 51 -0.83 -11.75 0.67
C PRO A 51 0.01 -10.81 -0.21
N LEU A 52 -0.30 -10.69 -1.50
CA LEU A 52 0.41 -9.76 -2.39
C LEU A 52 0.10 -8.29 -2.08
N SER A 53 -1.16 -7.98 -1.73
CA SER A 53 -1.56 -6.64 -1.29
C SER A 53 -0.90 -6.28 0.04
N GLN A 54 -0.79 -7.26 0.95
CA GLN A 54 -0.11 -7.09 2.23
C GLN A 54 1.36 -6.69 2.03
N ILE A 55 2.08 -7.36 1.11
CA ILE A 55 3.47 -7.02 0.81
C ILE A 55 3.60 -5.59 0.24
N VAL A 56 2.66 -5.17 -0.61
CA VAL A 56 2.62 -3.79 -1.11
C VAL A 56 2.44 -2.80 0.03
N LEU A 57 1.50 -3.04 0.95
CA LEU A 57 1.27 -2.17 2.10
C LEU A 57 2.48 -2.10 3.02
N GLU A 58 3.05 -3.24 3.38
CA GLU A 58 4.23 -3.31 4.25
C GLU A 58 5.39 -2.54 3.63
N HIS A 59 5.67 -2.71 2.33
CA HIS A 59 6.75 -1.96 1.68
C HIS A 59 6.49 -0.45 1.64
N LEU A 60 5.24 -0.04 1.38
CA LEU A 60 4.86 1.37 1.38
C LEU A 60 4.95 2.00 2.78
N GLN A 61 4.61 1.25 3.83
CA GLN A 61 4.61 1.75 5.21
C GLN A 61 6.01 1.73 5.83
N ASP A 62 6.75 0.66 5.64
CA ASP A 62 8.04 0.46 6.30
C ASP A 62 9.18 1.17 5.56
N THR A 63 9.16 1.17 4.23
CA THR A 63 10.29 1.64 3.41
C THR A 63 10.00 2.96 2.68
N ARG A 64 8.74 3.26 2.36
CA ARG A 64 8.34 4.40 1.51
C ARG A 64 7.26 5.27 2.16
N SER A 65 7.26 5.34 3.49
CA SER A 65 6.29 6.13 4.25
C SER A 65 6.48 7.62 4.02
N ASP A 66 7.73 8.06 3.87
CA ASP A 66 8.11 9.40 3.42
C ASP A 66 7.39 9.78 2.12
N TRP A 67 7.51 8.93 1.09
CA TRP A 67 6.86 9.14 -0.20
C TRP A 67 5.33 9.18 -0.07
N THR A 68 4.74 8.25 0.70
CA THR A 68 3.28 8.19 0.89
C THR A 68 2.75 9.46 1.55
N VAL A 69 3.48 10.00 2.54
CA VAL A 69 3.15 11.27 3.21
C VAL A 69 3.34 12.46 2.28
N GLU A 70 4.46 12.53 1.54
CA GLU A 70 4.70 13.58 0.54
C GLU A 70 3.62 13.63 -0.53
N GLN A 71 3.15 12.46 -0.97
CA GLN A 71 2.08 12.35 -1.95
C GLN A 71 0.68 12.52 -1.33
N ASN A 72 0.56 12.73 -0.03
CA ASN A 72 -0.71 12.82 0.71
C ASN A 72 -1.65 11.63 0.45
N MET A 73 -1.11 10.43 0.27
CA MET A 73 -1.86 9.21 -0.03
C MET A 73 -2.24 8.48 1.26
N THR A 74 -3.20 9.04 2.00
CA THR A 74 -3.54 8.58 3.35
C THR A 74 -4.80 7.73 3.43
N LEU A 75 -5.63 7.72 2.38
CA LEU A 75 -6.89 6.97 2.36
C LEU A 75 -6.68 5.54 1.85
N LEU A 76 -6.58 4.60 2.79
CA LEU A 76 -6.52 3.16 2.52
C LEU A 76 -7.93 2.54 2.57
N THR A 77 -8.30 1.81 1.53
CA THR A 77 -9.49 0.95 1.48
C THR A 77 -9.04 -0.48 1.21
N ILE A 78 -9.53 -1.43 2.02
CA ILE A 78 -9.35 -2.87 1.79
C ILE A 78 -10.67 -3.40 1.25
N HIS A 79 -10.63 -4.11 0.13
CA HIS A 79 -11.81 -4.73 -0.47
C HIS A 79 -12.03 -6.11 0.16
N PRO A 80 -13.09 -6.31 0.97
CA PRO A 80 -13.27 -7.53 1.74
C PRO A 80 -13.59 -8.76 0.87
N SER A 81 -14.04 -8.55 -0.37
CA SER A 81 -14.39 -9.61 -1.31
C SER A 81 -13.19 -10.41 -1.82
N ASP A 82 -12.05 -9.75 -2.01
CA ASP A 82 -10.85 -10.34 -2.63
C ASP A 82 -9.55 -10.01 -1.87
N GLY A 83 -9.61 -9.17 -0.85
CA GLY A 83 -8.46 -8.71 -0.08
C GLY A 83 -7.54 -7.78 -0.86
N THR A 84 -7.99 -7.22 -1.98
CA THR A 84 -7.25 -6.18 -2.69
C THR A 84 -7.30 -4.86 -1.94
N ILE A 85 -6.39 -3.95 -2.28
CA ILE A 85 -6.25 -2.67 -1.59
C ILE A 85 -6.39 -1.53 -2.59
N THR A 86 -6.80 -0.37 -2.08
CA THR A 86 -6.75 0.90 -2.80
C THR A 86 -6.20 1.95 -1.85
N LEU A 87 -5.18 2.68 -2.28
CA LEU A 87 -4.63 3.82 -1.57
C LEU A 87 -4.76 5.05 -2.46
N ARG A 88 -5.32 6.13 -1.93
CA ARG A 88 -5.55 7.38 -2.67
C ARG A 88 -5.37 8.60 -1.78
N ASN A 89 -5.33 9.76 -2.42
CA ASN A 89 -5.44 11.05 -1.76
C ASN A 89 -6.81 11.24 -1.09
N ASP A 90 -6.84 12.05 -0.03
CA ASP A 90 -8.09 12.52 0.55
C ASP A 90 -8.79 13.49 -0.42
N ASP A 91 -10.01 13.14 -0.82
CA ASP A 91 -10.84 13.94 -1.71
C ASP A 91 -11.47 15.15 -1.02
N THR A 92 -11.34 15.27 0.32
CA THR A 92 -12.06 16.24 1.15
C THR A 92 -11.35 17.58 1.35
N SER A 93 -10.12 17.75 0.86
CA SER A 93 -9.49 19.07 0.87
C SER A 93 -10.08 19.91 -0.27
N ASP A 94 -11.09 20.71 0.05
CA ASP A 94 -11.53 21.91 -0.71
C ASP A 94 -10.40 22.98 -0.81
N ASP A 95 -9.21 22.66 -0.33
CA ASP A 95 -8.05 23.51 -0.41
C ASP A 95 -7.52 23.46 -1.85
N GLU A 96 -7.70 24.58 -2.54
CA GLU A 96 -7.32 24.94 -3.92
C GLU A 96 -5.81 24.84 -4.20
N MET A 97 -5.07 24.03 -3.41
CA MET A 97 -3.71 23.57 -3.72
C MET A 97 -3.82 22.41 -4.71
N VAL A 98 -3.83 22.77 -5.99
CA VAL A 98 -3.88 21.96 -7.21
C VAL A 98 -2.80 20.88 -7.24
N GLY A 99 -2.95 19.84 -6.42
CA GLY A 99 -2.17 18.61 -6.48
C GLY A 99 -2.89 17.60 -7.35
N LYS A 100 -2.18 16.99 -8.31
CA LYS A 100 -2.75 15.89 -9.12
C LYS A 100 -3.14 14.75 -8.18
N LYS A 101 -4.41 14.35 -8.18
CA LYS A 101 -4.86 13.22 -7.33
C LYS A 101 -4.18 11.95 -7.81
N LYS A 102 -3.65 11.15 -6.89
CA LYS A 102 -2.99 9.87 -7.18
C LYS A 102 -3.78 8.74 -6.57
N LYS A 103 -3.81 7.62 -7.28
CA LYS A 103 -4.46 6.39 -6.85
C LYS A 103 -3.59 5.20 -7.20
N ILE A 104 -3.33 4.35 -6.22
CA ILE A 104 -2.73 3.03 -6.43
C ILE A 104 -3.70 1.97 -5.93
N TRP A 105 -3.75 0.83 -6.61
CA TRP A 105 -4.58 -0.28 -6.16
C TRP A 105 -4.03 -1.61 -6.67
N THR A 106 -4.32 -2.67 -5.93
CA THR A 106 -4.11 -4.03 -6.45
C THR A 106 -5.40 -4.56 -7.05
N SER A 107 -5.28 -5.46 -8.02
CA SER A 107 -6.43 -6.16 -8.60
C SER A 107 -6.07 -7.61 -8.91
N PHE A 108 -7.09 -8.46 -8.96
CA PHE A 108 -6.98 -9.83 -9.42
C PHE A 108 -7.86 -10.03 -10.65
N GLU A 109 -7.25 -10.41 -11.76
CA GLU A 109 -7.97 -10.78 -12.97
C GLU A 109 -8.18 -12.29 -12.99
N SER A 110 -9.43 -12.71 -12.76
CA SER A 110 -9.77 -14.12 -12.62
C SER A 110 -9.67 -14.92 -13.91
N GLU A 111 -9.73 -14.26 -15.07
CA GLU A 111 -9.61 -14.89 -16.40
C GLU A 111 -8.17 -15.36 -16.61
N ASP A 112 -7.22 -14.45 -16.42
CA ASP A 112 -5.79 -14.71 -16.61
C ASP A 112 -5.11 -15.25 -15.34
N LYS A 113 -5.83 -15.28 -14.21
CA LYS A 113 -5.29 -15.61 -12.88
C LYS A 113 -4.07 -14.77 -12.52
N THR A 114 -4.06 -13.50 -12.93
CA THR A 114 -2.96 -12.56 -12.74
C THR A 114 -3.30 -11.54 -11.65
N HIS A 115 -2.28 -11.18 -10.89
CA HIS A 115 -2.36 -10.11 -9.90
C HIS A 115 -1.58 -8.90 -10.37
N TRP A 116 -2.20 -7.73 -10.26
CA TRP A 116 -1.63 -6.49 -10.77
C TRP A 116 -1.57 -5.43 -9.68
N LEU A 117 -0.54 -4.60 -9.75
CA LEU A 117 -0.47 -3.30 -9.09
C LEU A 117 -0.70 -2.23 -10.15
N HIS A 118 -1.67 -1.36 -9.92
CA HIS A 118 -2.02 -0.27 -10.80
C HIS A 118 -1.68 1.07 -10.16
N VAL A 119 -1.35 2.03 -11.02
CA VAL A 119 -1.14 3.42 -10.62
C VAL A 119 -1.81 4.35 -11.61
N ALA A 120 -2.63 5.25 -11.10
CA ALA A 120 -3.29 6.29 -11.87
C ALA A 120 -3.03 7.67 -11.25
N VAL A 121 -3.01 8.66 -12.13
CA VAL A 121 -2.95 10.07 -11.77
C VAL A 121 -4.12 10.76 -12.45
N ASP A 122 -4.93 11.43 -11.65
CA ASP A 122 -6.00 12.27 -12.12
C ASP A 122 -5.40 13.52 -12.76
N ASN A 123 -5.86 13.85 -13.95
CA ASN A 123 -5.54 15.14 -14.55
C ASN A 123 -6.78 16.00 -14.38
N ASP A 124 -6.71 16.91 -13.42
CA ASP A 124 -7.69 17.98 -13.22
C ASP A 124 -7.57 19.04 -14.34
N ASN A 125 -7.61 18.58 -15.58
CA ASN A 125 -7.96 19.43 -16.71
C ASN A 125 -9.48 19.42 -16.66
N GLY A 126 -10.09 20.43 -16.02
CA GLY A 126 -11.53 20.58 -15.75
C GLY A 126 -12.45 20.61 -16.98
N ASP A 127 -12.30 19.63 -17.86
CA ASP A 127 -13.12 19.34 -19.02
C ASP A 127 -14.01 18.17 -18.58
N ASP A 128 -15.26 18.51 -18.29
CA ASP A 128 -16.35 17.76 -17.63
C ASP A 128 -16.79 16.48 -18.40
N LYS A 129 -15.90 15.89 -19.21
CA LYS A 129 -16.19 14.84 -20.20
C LYS A 129 -15.17 13.71 -20.33
N ASN A 130 -14.13 13.65 -19.49
CA ASN A 130 -13.20 12.52 -19.50
C ASN A 130 -13.13 11.90 -18.10
N ASP A 131 -13.40 10.59 -18.00
CA ASP A 131 -13.26 9.79 -16.78
C ASP A 131 -11.81 9.88 -16.26
N GLY A 132 -11.52 10.91 -15.44
CA GLY A 132 -10.25 11.64 -15.32
C GLY A 132 -8.99 10.91 -14.88
N ASN A 133 -9.03 9.61 -14.64
CA ASN A 133 -7.87 8.86 -14.18
C ASN A 133 -7.01 8.36 -15.34
N LYS A 134 -5.89 9.05 -15.60
CA LYS A 134 -4.87 8.54 -16.54
C LYS A 134 -4.06 7.44 -15.85
N LEU A 135 -4.19 6.20 -16.35
CA LEU A 135 -3.34 5.10 -15.92
C LEU A 135 -1.88 5.41 -16.29
N VAL A 136 -1.02 5.55 -15.28
CA VAL A 136 0.40 5.85 -15.44
C VAL A 136 1.22 4.57 -15.56
N GLY A 137 0.75 3.49 -14.93
CA GLY A 137 1.49 2.24 -14.89
C GLY A 137 0.64 1.07 -14.41
N ARG A 138 1.10 -0.10 -14.80
CA ARG A 138 0.53 -1.39 -14.42
C ARG A 138 1.67 -2.40 -14.32
N TYR A 139 1.77 -3.06 -13.18
CA TYR A 139 2.89 -3.91 -12.81
C TYR A 139 2.37 -5.29 -12.43
N LEU A 140 2.91 -6.33 -13.06
CA LEU A 140 2.53 -7.71 -12.80
C LEU A 140 3.17 -8.16 -11.48
N LEU A 141 2.34 -8.48 -10.48
CA LEU A 141 2.79 -9.00 -9.19
C LEU A 141 2.98 -10.51 -9.24
N GLN A 142 2.03 -11.20 -9.87
CA GLN A 142 2.05 -12.66 -10.00
C GLN A 142 1.22 -13.12 -11.18
N ASP A 143 1.72 -14.14 -11.88
CA ASP A 143 1.03 -14.86 -12.94
C ASP A 143 0.93 -16.32 -12.54
N ASN A 144 -0.28 -16.79 -12.23
CA ASN A 144 -0.51 -18.16 -11.77
C ASN A 144 -0.56 -19.18 -12.92
N LEU A 145 -0.61 -18.73 -14.17
CA LEU A 145 -0.59 -19.60 -15.35
C LEU A 145 0.84 -19.93 -15.80
N LYS A 146 1.83 -19.14 -15.36
CA LYS A 146 3.24 -19.41 -15.64
C LYS A 146 3.84 -20.39 -14.62
N PRO A 147 4.53 -21.44 -15.08
CA PRO A 147 5.16 -22.38 -14.17
C PRO A 147 6.36 -21.74 -13.42
N PRO A 148 6.66 -22.20 -12.19
CA PRO A 148 7.64 -21.57 -11.30
C PRO A 148 9.08 -21.46 -11.84
N TRP A 149 9.44 -22.24 -12.86
CA TRP A 149 10.80 -22.25 -13.44
C TRP A 149 11.04 -21.17 -14.50
N HIS A 150 10.02 -20.42 -14.90
CA HIS A 150 10.09 -19.60 -16.12
C HIS A 150 10.32 -18.10 -15.94
N SER A 151 10.42 -17.57 -14.72
CA SER A 151 10.40 -16.10 -14.58
C SER A 151 11.13 -15.63 -13.33
N ASP A 152 12.41 -15.30 -13.51
CA ASP A 152 13.23 -14.47 -12.60
C ASP A 152 13.56 -15.13 -11.24
N SER A 153 14.84 -15.16 -10.87
CA SER A 153 15.35 -15.86 -9.67
C SER A 153 14.89 -15.22 -8.35
N ARG A 154 14.26 -14.04 -8.43
CA ARG A 154 13.75 -13.29 -7.29
C ARG A 154 12.52 -13.97 -6.69
N SER A 155 12.43 -13.92 -5.36
CA SER A 155 11.24 -14.31 -4.62
C SER A 155 10.04 -13.44 -4.99
N THR A 156 8.82 -13.93 -4.78
CA THR A 156 7.59 -13.16 -4.98
C THR A 156 7.63 -11.83 -4.20
N HIS A 157 8.17 -11.86 -2.99
CA HIS A 157 8.28 -10.67 -2.14
C HIS A 157 9.18 -9.59 -2.76
N GLU A 158 10.37 -9.97 -3.26
CA GLU A 158 11.28 -9.05 -3.94
C GLU A 158 10.69 -8.50 -5.24
N LYS A 159 9.95 -9.31 -5.99
CA LYS A 159 9.25 -8.88 -7.21
C LYS A 159 8.21 -7.82 -6.92
N VAL A 160 7.40 -8.02 -5.89
CA VAL A 160 6.38 -7.05 -5.47
C VAL A 160 7.06 -5.75 -5.01
N LYS A 161 8.09 -5.82 -4.17
CA LYS A 161 8.83 -4.64 -3.72
C LYS A 161 9.43 -3.84 -4.88
N HIS A 162 10.08 -4.53 -5.82
CA HIS A 162 10.63 -3.91 -7.02
C HIS A 162 9.55 -3.25 -7.89
N ALA A 163 8.38 -3.87 -8.04
CA ALA A 163 7.25 -3.27 -8.75
C ALA A 163 6.75 -1.99 -8.08
N VAL A 164 6.71 -1.95 -6.75
CA VAL A 164 6.36 -0.75 -5.98
C VAL A 164 7.43 0.34 -6.15
N ASP A 165 8.71 -0.01 -6.11
CA ASP A 165 9.80 0.97 -6.33
C ASP A 165 9.76 1.54 -7.76
N GLU A 166 9.58 0.71 -8.78
CA GLU A 166 9.45 1.17 -10.18
C GLU A 166 8.19 2.04 -10.37
N MET A 167 7.12 1.77 -9.63
CA MET A 167 5.93 2.63 -9.59
C MET A 167 6.23 4.01 -9.00
N ILE A 168 6.92 4.05 -7.86
CA ILE A 168 7.31 5.30 -7.20
C ILE A 168 8.21 6.13 -8.10
N GLU A 169 9.22 5.52 -8.73
CA GLU A 169 10.12 6.20 -9.65
C GLU A 169 9.38 6.86 -10.83
N LYS A 170 8.38 6.16 -11.42
CA LYS A 170 7.55 6.74 -12.49
C LYS A 170 6.65 7.87 -12.01
N LEU A 171 6.21 7.86 -10.76
CA LEU A 171 5.40 8.94 -10.18
C LEU A 171 6.21 10.16 -9.72
N SER A 172 7.50 9.96 -9.43
CA SER A 172 8.41 11.01 -8.98
C SER A 172 9.22 11.64 -10.11
N SER A 173 9.32 10.98 -11.27
CA SER A 173 9.94 11.54 -12.48
C SER A 173 8.88 12.23 -13.33
N PRO A 174 8.76 13.58 -13.30
CA PRO A 174 7.85 14.28 -14.20
C PRO A 174 8.30 14.05 -15.65
N SER A 175 7.47 13.33 -16.42
CA SER A 175 7.64 13.19 -17.87
C SER A 175 7.23 14.46 -18.61
#